data_AF-A0A9X2NC31-F1
#
_entry.id   AF-A0A9X2NC31-F1
#
_cell.length_a   1.000
_cell.length_b   1.000
_cell.length_c   1.000
_cell.angle_alpha   90.00
_cell.angle_beta   90.00
_cell.angle_gamma   90.00
#
_symmetry.space_group_name_H-M   'P 1'
#
loop_
_entity.id
_entity.type
_entity.pdbx_description
1 polymer ?
#
loop_
_entity_poly.entity_id
_entity_poly.type
_entity_poly.pdbx_seq_one_letter_code
_entity_poly.pdbx_strand_id
1 'polypeptide(L)'
;MIGEFRAMLRDRIGPALRAEGFTGTAPTWRLTAPTGDCAIVNVQSSSMTSATAVRFVVNMAVVPEPWWNRPGRPGSGVRPGEADGLWRDRLHPTPGVPQHGPEPWWLVRREADLEQCGDDVLRQLASRGVPRLRELLDRERLVATIRTGDFGFTKSPDPAYALAILGAR
;
A
#
# COMPACT_ATOMS: atom_id res chain seq x y z
N MET A 1 -1.59 13.87 19.50
CA MET A 1 -1.52 13.59 18.04
C MET A 1 -1.41 12.10 17.68
N ILE A 2 -0.56 11.30 18.32
CA ILE A 2 -0.41 9.87 17.95
C ILE A 2 -1.70 9.07 18.21
N GLY A 3 -2.40 9.33 19.32
CA GLY A 3 -3.64 8.64 19.67
C GLY A 3 -4.75 8.94 18.67
N GLU A 4 -4.91 10.21 18.32
CA GLU A 4 -5.89 10.72 17.37
C GLU A 4 -5.58 10.26 15.94
N PHE A 5 -4.30 10.20 15.56
CA PHE A 5 -3.88 9.58 14.31
C PHE A 5 -4.25 8.09 14.24
N ARG A 6 -4.01 7.34 15.32
CA ARG A 6 -4.44 5.93 15.39
C ARG A 6 -5.96 5.80 15.32
N ALA A 7 -6.70 6.70 15.95
CA ALA A 7 -8.16 6.75 15.85
C ALA A 7 -8.61 7.02 14.40
N MET A 8 -8.00 7.98 13.69
CA MET A 8 -8.27 8.23 12.26
C MET A 8 -8.08 6.95 11.41
N LEU A 9 -7.01 6.19 11.64
CA LEU A 9 -6.78 4.93 10.93
C LEU A 9 -7.82 3.86 11.29
N ARG A 10 -8.17 3.73 12.56
CA ARG A 10 -9.11 2.73 13.08
C ARG A 10 -10.55 3.01 12.67
N ASP A 11 -10.96 4.27 12.72
CA ASP A 11 -12.36 4.70 12.68
C ASP A 11 -12.77 5.22 11.30
N ARG A 12 -11.80 5.61 10.45
CA ARG A 12 -12.07 6.15 9.12
C ARG A 12 -11.47 5.27 8.00
N ILE A 13 -10.15 5.14 7.99
CA ILE A 13 -9.44 4.44 6.90
C ILE A 13 -9.76 2.93 6.90
N GLY A 14 -9.69 2.30 8.08
CA GLY A 14 -9.97 0.88 8.22
C GLY A 14 -11.38 0.47 7.75
N PRO A 15 -12.45 1.13 8.20
CA PRO A 15 -13.80 0.86 7.74
C PRO A 15 -13.98 1.05 6.22
N ALA A 16 -13.40 2.11 5.65
CA ALA A 16 -13.46 2.34 4.21
C ALA A 16 -12.79 1.21 3.40
N LEU A 17 -11.60 0.76 3.82
CA LEU A 17 -10.93 -0.38 3.17
C LEU A 17 -11.72 -1.69 3.36
N ARG A 18 -12.35 -1.90 4.52
CA ARG A 18 -13.21 -3.08 4.76
C ARG A 18 -14.45 -3.10 3.89
N ALA A 19 -15.05 -1.94 3.61
CA ALA A 19 -16.14 -1.82 2.64
C ALA A 19 -15.72 -2.29 1.24
N GLU A 20 -14.43 -2.13 0.90
CA GLU A 20 -13.84 -2.63 -0.36
C GLU A 20 -13.38 -4.11 -0.30
N GLY A 21 -13.68 -4.82 0.78
CA GLY A 21 -13.33 -6.23 0.98
C GLY A 21 -11.94 -6.49 1.57
N PHE A 22 -11.18 -5.45 1.93
CA PHE A 22 -9.91 -5.64 2.63
C PHE A 22 -10.15 -6.16 4.06
N THR A 23 -9.25 -7.02 4.53
CA THR A 23 -9.22 -7.54 5.89
C THR A 23 -8.00 -7.02 6.65
N GLY A 24 -8.02 -7.13 7.98
CA GLY A 24 -6.93 -6.68 8.86
C GLY A 24 -7.24 -5.41 9.63
N THR A 25 -6.19 -4.82 10.20
CA THR A 25 -6.23 -3.67 11.10
C THR A 25 -5.04 -2.77 10.83
N ALA A 26 -5.12 -1.51 11.26
CA ALA A 26 -4.00 -0.59 11.16
C ALA A 26 -2.72 -1.22 11.77
N PRO A 27 -1.55 -1.02 11.13
CA PRO A 27 -1.35 -0.18 9.95
C PRO A 27 -1.53 -0.89 8.61
N THR A 28 -1.94 -2.16 8.57
CA THR A 28 -1.88 -2.99 7.34
C THR A 28 -3.19 -3.71 7.06
N TRP A 29 -3.73 -3.49 5.86
CA TRP A 29 -4.92 -4.16 5.33
C TRP A 29 -4.58 -4.94 4.07
N ARG A 30 -5.31 -6.03 3.84
CA ARG A 30 -5.06 -6.94 2.71
C ARG A 30 -6.34 -7.36 2.02
N LEU A 31 -6.32 -7.39 0.70
CA LEU A 31 -7.34 -8.01 -0.13
C LEU A 31 -6.70 -9.20 -0.84
N THR A 32 -7.25 -10.40 -0.62
CA THR A 32 -6.70 -11.65 -1.17
C THR A 32 -7.64 -12.18 -2.23
N ALA A 33 -7.14 -12.37 -3.44
CA ALA A 33 -7.86 -13.00 -4.54
C ALA A 33 -7.95 -14.53 -4.35
N PRO A 34 -8.89 -15.22 -5.02
CA PRO A 34 -8.98 -16.68 -4.97
C PRO A 34 -7.71 -17.42 -5.40
N THR A 35 -6.87 -16.78 -6.23
CA THR A 35 -5.56 -17.29 -6.66
C THR A 35 -4.49 -17.26 -5.57
N GLY A 36 -4.78 -16.65 -4.41
CA GLY A 36 -3.82 -16.39 -3.35
C GLY A 36 -3.08 -15.05 -3.47
N ASP A 37 -3.24 -14.34 -4.59
CA ASP A 37 -2.62 -13.02 -4.80
C ASP A 37 -3.15 -12.02 -3.79
N CYS A 38 -2.24 -11.20 -3.25
CA CYS A 38 -2.56 -10.25 -2.20
C CYS A 38 -2.29 -8.82 -2.64
N ALA A 39 -3.31 -7.97 -2.61
CA ALA A 39 -3.15 -6.53 -2.57
C ALA A 39 -3.02 -6.07 -1.12
N ILE A 40 -2.12 -5.12 -0.87
CA ILE A 40 -1.79 -4.64 0.46
C ILE A 40 -1.86 -3.11 0.48
N VAL A 41 -2.53 -2.57 1.49
CA VAL A 41 -2.44 -1.15 1.86
C VAL A 41 -1.77 -1.08 3.22
N ASN A 42 -0.69 -0.32 3.33
CA ASN A 42 0.05 -0.11 4.56
C ASN A 42 0.25 1.38 4.85
N VAL A 43 -0.03 1.80 6.07
CA VAL A 43 0.28 3.15 6.54
C VAL A 43 1.61 3.12 7.30
N GLN A 44 2.61 3.79 6.74
CA GLN A 44 3.91 3.92 7.37
C GLN A 44 4.02 5.29 8.02
N SER A 45 4.25 5.33 9.33
CA SER A 45 4.61 6.55 10.06
C SER A 45 6.14 6.74 10.08
N SER A 46 6.60 7.98 10.07
CA SER A 46 8.03 8.31 10.15
C SER A 46 8.56 8.01 11.54
N SER A 47 9.83 7.59 11.64
CA SER A 47 10.55 7.49 12.92
C SER A 47 10.68 8.83 13.64
N MET A 48 10.57 9.95 12.91
CA MET A 48 10.55 11.32 13.46
C MET A 48 9.15 11.78 13.88
N THR A 49 8.20 10.86 14.09
CA THR A 49 6.89 11.17 14.68
C THR A 49 7.08 11.54 16.15
N SER A 50 6.45 12.62 16.59
CA SER A 50 6.48 13.12 17.97
C SER A 50 5.08 13.19 18.57
N ALA A 51 4.99 13.58 19.85
CA ALA A 51 3.70 13.87 20.49
C ALA A 51 2.91 14.99 19.78
N THR A 52 3.61 15.89 19.07
CA THR A 52 3.05 17.11 18.45
C THR A 52 2.93 17.03 16.94
N ALA A 53 3.57 16.07 16.27
CA ALA A 53 3.46 15.91 14.82
C ALA A 53 3.60 14.45 14.38
N VAL A 54 2.68 13.99 13.54
CA VAL A 54 2.77 12.71 12.86
C VAL A 54 3.05 12.96 11.39
N ARG A 55 4.03 12.23 10.85
CA ARG A 55 4.27 12.18 9.40
C ARG A 55 4.00 10.78 8.94
N PHE A 56 3.22 10.63 7.89
CA PHE A 56 2.89 9.31 7.39
C PHE A 56 2.73 9.28 5.88
N VAL A 57 2.76 8.06 5.35
CA VAL A 57 2.54 7.79 3.95
C VAL A 57 1.77 6.48 3.79
N VAL A 58 1.06 6.36 2.68
CA VAL A 58 0.26 5.17 2.36
C VAL A 58 0.97 4.43 1.24
N ASN A 59 1.51 3.27 1.58
CA ASN A 59 2.14 2.36 0.64
C ASN A 59 1.09 1.35 0.15
N MET A 60 1.20 0.99 -1.12
CA MET A 60 0.38 0.01 -1.82
C MET A 60 1.29 -1.06 -2.41
N ALA A 61 0.87 -2.32 -2.37
CA ALA A 61 1.64 -3.40 -2.99
C ALA A 61 0.75 -4.50 -3.52
N VAL A 62 1.24 -5.21 -4.53
CA VAL A 62 0.71 -6.50 -4.97
C VAL A 62 1.78 -7.57 -4.79
N VAL A 63 1.40 -8.63 -4.10
CA VAL A 63 2.22 -9.80 -3.81
C VAL A 63 1.54 -11.02 -4.45
N PRO A 64 2.00 -11.45 -5.63
CA PRO A 64 1.50 -12.67 -6.25
C PRO A 64 1.87 -13.89 -5.43
N GLU A 65 1.00 -14.90 -5.41
CA GLU A 65 1.24 -16.15 -4.69
C GLU A 65 2.53 -16.85 -5.17
N PRO A 66 2.82 -16.99 -6.47
CA PRO A 66 4.07 -17.62 -6.92
C PRO A 66 5.31 -16.79 -6.56
N TRP A 67 5.17 -15.46 -6.55
CA TRP A 67 6.23 -14.57 -6.10
C TRP A 67 6.50 -14.75 -4.61
N TRP A 68 5.45 -14.85 -3.80
CA TRP A 68 5.54 -15.08 -2.37
C TRP A 68 6.17 -16.43 -2.04
N ASN A 69 5.83 -17.48 -2.79
CA ASN A 69 6.28 -18.85 -2.55
C ASN A 69 7.47 -19.26 -3.46
N ARG A 70 8.17 -18.28 -4.05
CA ARG A 70 9.28 -18.54 -4.96
C ARG A 70 10.43 -19.31 -4.30
N PRO A 71 11.16 -20.15 -5.05
CA PRO A 71 12.35 -20.84 -4.54
C PRO A 71 13.37 -19.88 -3.94
N GLY A 72 13.99 -20.30 -2.83
CA GLY A 72 15.03 -19.52 -2.14
C GLY A 72 14.51 -18.46 -1.19
N ARG A 73 13.20 -18.19 -1.14
CA ARG A 73 12.61 -17.37 -0.09
C ARG A 73 12.41 -18.21 1.19
N PRO A 74 12.87 -17.77 2.37
CA PRO A 74 12.58 -18.45 3.62
C PRO A 74 11.07 -18.56 3.84
N GLY A 75 10.57 -19.77 4.09
CA GLY A 75 9.18 -19.98 4.47
C GLY A 75 8.92 -19.33 5.82
N SER A 76 8.13 -18.26 5.86
CA SER A 76 7.96 -17.48 7.09
C SER A 76 6.75 -17.87 7.91
N GLY A 77 5.80 -18.67 7.38
CA GLY A 77 4.50 -18.93 8.03
C GLY A 77 3.65 -17.67 8.30
N VAL A 78 4.16 -16.49 7.91
CA VAL A 78 3.61 -15.16 8.15
C VAL A 78 2.94 -14.70 6.86
N ARG A 79 1.87 -13.90 6.96
CA ARG A 79 1.22 -13.32 5.79
C ARG A 79 2.12 -12.28 5.11
N PRO A 80 2.06 -12.11 3.78
CA PRO A 80 2.89 -11.14 3.07
C PRO A 80 2.72 -9.71 3.60
N GLY A 81 3.82 -8.97 3.72
CA GLY A 81 3.83 -7.54 4.03
C GLY A 81 3.95 -6.69 2.78
N GLU A 82 3.78 -5.37 2.92
CA GLU A 82 3.94 -4.42 1.80
C GLU A 82 5.34 -4.49 1.17
N ALA A 83 6.38 -4.66 2.00
CA ALA A 83 7.76 -4.76 1.54
C ALA A 83 8.05 -5.99 0.67
N ASP A 84 7.16 -6.99 0.69
CA ASP A 84 7.29 -8.21 -0.11
C ASP A 84 6.67 -8.07 -1.52
N GLY A 85 6.09 -6.91 -1.83
CA GLY A 85 5.46 -6.59 -3.11
C GLY A 85 6.38 -6.83 -4.31
N LEU A 86 5.85 -7.51 -5.33
CA LEU A 86 6.48 -7.51 -6.65
C LEU A 86 6.26 -6.15 -7.32
N TRP A 87 5.04 -5.63 -7.22
CA TRP A 87 4.70 -4.26 -7.60
C TRP A 87 4.39 -3.45 -6.34
N ARG A 88 4.92 -2.24 -6.24
CA ARG A 88 4.71 -1.34 -5.09
C ARG A 88 4.58 0.09 -5.53
N ASP A 89 3.61 0.81 -4.98
CA ASP A 89 3.39 2.22 -5.26
C ASP A 89 2.97 2.98 -3.99
N ARG A 90 2.99 4.30 -4.05
CA ARG A 90 2.78 5.16 -2.90
C ARG A 90 1.79 6.26 -3.24
N LEU A 91 0.80 6.42 -2.36
CA LEU A 91 -0.04 7.61 -2.39
C LEU A 91 0.67 8.76 -1.68
N HIS A 92 0.45 9.96 -2.19
CA HIS A 92 1.10 11.19 -1.74
C HIS A 92 0.06 12.27 -1.47
N PRO A 93 0.33 13.22 -0.56
CA PRO A 93 -0.55 14.36 -0.34
C PRO A 93 -0.86 15.10 -1.64
N THR A 94 -2.13 15.43 -1.84
CA THR A 94 -2.52 16.31 -2.95
C THR A 94 -2.08 17.75 -2.66
N PRO A 95 -1.74 18.57 -3.67
CA PRO A 95 -1.42 19.97 -3.45
C PRO A 95 -2.47 20.70 -2.60
N GLY A 96 -2.02 21.43 -1.59
CA GLY A 96 -2.88 22.11 -0.62
C GLY A 96 -3.26 21.29 0.61
N VAL A 97 -2.94 20.00 0.65
CA VAL A 97 -3.05 19.15 1.86
C VAL A 97 -1.75 19.26 2.67
N PRO A 98 -1.80 19.30 4.01
CA PRO A 98 -0.61 19.36 4.87
C PRO A 98 0.41 18.26 4.54
N GLN A 99 1.64 18.68 4.23
CA GLN A 99 2.73 17.79 3.84
C GLN A 99 4.07 18.16 4.49
N HIS A 100 4.99 17.19 4.54
CA HIS A 100 6.32 17.38 5.12
C HIS A 100 7.36 17.85 4.09
N GLY A 101 7.58 19.16 3.99
CA GLY A 101 8.78 19.70 3.32
C GLY A 101 8.95 19.12 1.90
N PRO A 102 10.16 18.74 1.47
CA PRO A 102 10.38 18.16 0.14
C PRO A 102 9.94 16.69 0.03
N GLU A 103 9.71 16.00 1.15
CA GLU A 103 9.24 14.62 1.13
C GLU A 103 7.70 14.59 1.02
N PRO A 104 7.14 13.88 0.03
CA PRO A 104 5.70 13.88 -0.23
C PRO A 104 4.95 12.97 0.76
N TRP A 105 5.02 13.30 2.05
CA TRP A 105 4.35 12.61 3.16
C TRP A 105 3.31 13.53 3.78
N TRP A 106 2.16 12.97 4.17
CA TRP A 106 1.15 13.72 4.93
C TRP A 106 1.74 14.15 6.27
N LEU A 107 1.33 15.33 6.71
CA LEU A 107 1.78 15.93 7.95
C LEU A 107 0.60 16.34 8.80
N VAL A 108 0.49 15.73 9.98
CA VAL A 108 -0.54 16.05 10.96
C VAL A 108 0.11 16.74 12.14
N ARG A 109 -0.19 18.02 12.37
CA ARG A 109 0.30 18.80 13.51
C ARG A 109 -0.81 19.19 14.48
N ARG A 110 -2.04 19.27 13.99
CA ARG A 110 -3.24 19.64 14.76
C ARG A 110 -4.43 18.81 14.29
N GLU A 111 -5.51 18.85 15.06
CA GLU A 111 -6.70 18.02 14.79
C GLU A 111 -7.33 18.25 13.42
N ALA A 112 -7.42 19.51 12.95
CA ALA A 112 -7.94 19.81 11.62
C ALA A 112 -7.13 19.17 10.48
N ASP A 113 -5.83 18.92 10.70
CA ASP A 113 -5.00 18.22 9.71
C ASP A 113 -5.38 16.74 9.61
N LEU A 114 -5.89 16.12 10.69
CA LEU A 114 -6.37 14.73 10.65
C LEU A 114 -7.55 14.58 9.70
N GLU A 115 -8.48 15.52 9.74
CA GLU A 115 -9.63 15.52 8.86
C GLU A 115 -9.17 15.65 7.41
N GLN A 116 -8.38 16.69 7.11
CA GLN A 116 -7.91 16.98 5.76
C GLN A 116 -7.01 15.87 5.19
N CYS A 117 -6.06 15.33 5.97
CA CYS A 117 -5.22 14.23 5.51
C CYS A 117 -6.04 12.93 5.37
N GLY A 118 -6.97 12.66 6.29
CA GLY A 118 -7.85 11.50 6.22
C GLY A 118 -8.74 11.52 4.98
N ASP A 119 -9.35 12.66 4.68
CA ASP A 119 -10.18 12.87 3.47
C ASP A 119 -9.36 12.70 2.20
N ASP A 120 -8.16 13.27 2.17
CA ASP A 120 -7.26 13.14 1.04
C ASP A 120 -6.86 11.68 0.78
N VAL A 121 -6.52 10.93 1.83
CA VAL A 121 -6.21 9.50 1.74
C VAL A 121 -7.42 8.71 1.25
N LEU A 122 -8.61 8.92 1.83
CA LEU A 122 -9.83 8.20 1.45
C LEU A 122 -10.20 8.45 0.00
N ARG A 123 -10.15 9.72 -0.44
CA ARG A 123 -10.43 10.10 -1.82
C ARG A 123 -9.47 9.42 -2.78
N GLN A 124 -8.16 9.42 -2.47
CA GLN A 124 -7.16 8.78 -3.33
C GLN A 124 -7.27 7.25 -3.35
N LEU A 125 -7.57 6.62 -2.21
CA LEU A 125 -7.83 5.18 -2.15
C LEU A 125 -9.05 4.83 -3.02
N ALA A 126 -10.14 5.57 -2.91
CA ALA A 126 -11.35 5.32 -3.69
C ALA A 126 -11.16 5.58 -5.19
N SER A 127 -10.51 6.70 -5.56
CA SER A 127 -10.43 7.11 -6.96
C SER A 127 -9.34 6.41 -7.76
N ARG A 128 -8.23 6.00 -7.13
CA ARG A 128 -7.08 5.40 -7.83
C ARG A 128 -6.46 4.20 -7.12
N GLY A 129 -6.33 4.23 -5.80
CA GLY A 129 -5.56 3.22 -5.06
C GLY A 129 -6.19 1.84 -5.13
N VAL A 130 -7.42 1.71 -4.64
CA VAL A 130 -8.19 0.44 -4.65
C VAL A 130 -8.45 -0.02 -6.09
N PRO A 131 -8.90 0.83 -7.03
CA PRO A 131 -9.03 0.43 -8.43
C PRO A 131 -7.74 -0.16 -9.03
N ARG A 132 -6.58 0.50 -8.83
CA ARG A 132 -5.30 0.00 -9.34
C ARG A 132 -4.87 -1.31 -8.69
N LEU A 133 -5.06 -1.44 -7.38
CA LEU A 133 -4.78 -2.68 -6.67
C LEU A 133 -5.67 -3.84 -7.16
N ARG A 134 -6.95 -3.59 -7.43
CA ARG A 134 -7.85 -4.60 -8.00
C ARG A 134 -7.47 -4.98 -9.42
N GLU A 135 -7.12 -4.00 -10.24
CA GLU A 135 -6.62 -4.26 -11.59
C GLU A 135 -5.38 -5.17 -11.55
N LEU A 136 -4.41 -4.87 -10.69
CA LEU A 136 -3.17 -5.65 -10.59
C LEU A 136 -3.31 -6.96 -9.80
N LEU A 137 -4.44 -7.19 -9.14
CA LEU A 137 -4.80 -8.52 -8.61
C LEU A 137 -5.25 -9.48 -9.71
N ASP A 138 -5.66 -8.98 -10.87
CA ASP A 138 -5.75 -9.78 -12.08
C ASP A 138 -4.34 -10.11 -12.57
N ARG A 139 -3.99 -11.40 -12.54
CA ARG A 139 -2.65 -11.87 -12.87
C ARG A 139 -2.24 -11.47 -14.29
N GLU A 140 -3.16 -11.47 -15.25
CA GLU A 140 -2.85 -11.12 -16.63
C GLU A 140 -2.46 -9.65 -16.74
N ARG A 141 -3.17 -8.78 -16.01
CA ARG A 141 -2.89 -7.34 -15.94
C ARG A 141 -1.57 -7.04 -15.23
N LEU A 142 -1.28 -7.77 -14.16
CA LEU A 142 0.02 -7.68 -13.51
C LEU A 142 1.15 -8.09 -14.45
N VAL A 143 1.05 -9.25 -15.10
CA VAL A 143 2.05 -9.74 -16.06
C VAL A 143 2.27 -8.73 -17.18
N ALA A 144 1.20 -8.15 -17.74
CA ALA A 144 1.30 -7.12 -18.77
C ALA A 144 2.05 -5.87 -18.25
N THR A 145 1.77 -5.44 -17.02
CA THR A 145 2.46 -4.31 -16.36
C THR A 145 3.95 -4.61 -16.14
N ILE A 146 4.30 -5.82 -15.69
CA ILE A 146 5.68 -6.22 -15.44
C ILE A 146 6.48 -6.35 -16.76
N ARG A 147 5.84 -6.77 -17.86
CA ARG A 147 6.46 -6.81 -19.19
C ARG A 147 6.90 -5.43 -19.68
N THR A 148 6.23 -4.35 -19.28
CA THR A 148 6.65 -2.98 -19.62
C THR A 148 7.75 -2.46 -18.68
N GLY A 149 8.19 -3.25 -17.71
CA GLY A 149 9.17 -2.85 -16.70
C GLY A 149 8.58 -1.99 -15.57
N ASP A 150 7.26 -1.90 -15.45
CA ASP A 150 6.61 -1.17 -14.35
C ASP A 150 6.48 -2.06 -13.12
N PHE A 151 7.29 -1.76 -12.09
CA PHE A 151 7.22 -2.36 -10.75
C PHE A 151 6.77 -1.33 -9.68
N GLY A 152 6.25 -0.19 -10.13
CA GLY A 152 6.07 1.04 -9.35
C GLY A 152 7.41 1.58 -8.83
N PHE A 153 7.50 1.90 -7.54
CA PHE A 153 8.74 2.42 -6.93
C PHE A 153 9.72 1.31 -6.47
N THR A 154 9.35 0.03 -6.59
CA THR A 154 10.23 -1.08 -6.21
C THR A 154 11.54 -1.00 -6.99
N LYS A 155 12.67 -1.30 -6.34
CA LYS A 155 13.91 -1.57 -7.09
C LYS A 155 13.66 -2.80 -7.95
N SER A 156 13.48 -2.58 -9.25
CA SER A 156 13.01 -3.59 -10.20
C SER A 156 13.86 -4.86 -10.09
N PRO A 157 13.27 -6.02 -9.80
CA PRO A 157 13.91 -7.26 -10.24
C PRO A 157 13.96 -7.27 -11.77
N ASP A 158 14.84 -8.09 -12.34
CA ASP A 158 14.83 -8.34 -13.79
C ASP A 158 13.42 -8.79 -14.23
N PRO A 159 12.76 -8.10 -15.18
CA PRO A 159 11.47 -8.52 -15.73
C PRO A 159 11.44 -9.99 -16.15
N ALA A 160 12.51 -10.50 -16.75
CA ALA A 160 12.56 -11.90 -17.18
C ALA A 160 12.48 -12.86 -15.99
N TYR A 161 13.16 -12.53 -14.89
CA TYR A 161 13.09 -13.29 -13.64
C TYR A 161 11.69 -13.23 -13.02
N ALA A 162 11.11 -12.03 -12.90
CA ALA A 162 9.77 -11.87 -12.35
C ALA A 162 8.72 -12.65 -13.16
N LEU A 163 8.76 -12.54 -14.49
CA LEU A 163 7.85 -13.24 -15.39
C LEU A 163 8.01 -14.76 -15.34
N ALA A 164 9.25 -15.26 -15.21
CA ALA A 164 9.51 -16.68 -15.00
C ALA A 164 8.87 -17.19 -13.70
N ILE A 165 8.96 -16.43 -12.60
CA ILE A 165 8.32 -16.78 -11.32
C ILE A 165 6.79 -16.74 -11.42
N LEU A 166 6.23 -15.81 -12.20
CA LEU A 166 4.78 -15.73 -12.42
C LEU A 166 4.24 -16.80 -13.39
N GLY A 167 5.11 -17.60 -14.01
CA GLY A 167 4.73 -18.62 -14.99
C GLY A 167 4.37 -18.03 -16.37
N ALA A 168 4.79 -16.81 -16.68
CA ALA A 168 4.44 -16.08 -17.89
C ALA A 168 5.67 -15.86 -18.78
N ARG A 169 6.14 -16.92 -19.46
CA ARG A 169 7.21 -16.80 -20.46
C ARG A 169 6.74 -16.13 -21.74
#